data_AF-A0A9Q8QM67-F1
#
_entry.id   AF-A0A9Q8QM67-F1
#
_cell.length_a   1.000
_cell.length_b   1.000
_cell.length_c   1.000
_cell.angle_alpha   90.00
_cell.angle_beta   90.00
_cell.angle_gamma   90.00
#
_symmetry.space_group_name_H-M   'P 1'
#
loop_
_entity.id
_entity.type
_entity.pdbx_description
1 polymer ?
#
loop_
_entity_poly.entity_id
_entity_poly.type
_entity_poly.pdbx_seq_one_letter_code
_entity_poly.pdbx_strand_id
1 'polypeptide(L)'
;MSAVPEPNGSSNSITTTAADSSAISSPPAKRIKTAAPNTADNDNDTMAVESVVTAAAASVPALQVKKLSDKARLPTRGSAFAAGYDVYAAGDTVVPARGKVLVDTDISIAVPAGTYGRIAPRSGLASKHFIDTGAGVIDADYRGQVKVLLFNHADADYEIKEGDRVAQLVLERIVTPDVVEVQELEESVRGAGGFGSTGKQ
;
A
#
# COMPACT_ATOMS: atom_id res chain seq x y z
N MET A 1 -10.15 -43.88 42.89
CA MET A 1 -9.07 -44.49 43.71
C MET A 1 -7.90 -44.71 42.74
N SER A 2 -6.76 -44.06 42.79
CA SER A 2 -6.13 -43.21 43.82
C SER A 2 -5.15 -42.22 43.16
N ALA A 3 -4.84 -41.17 43.91
CA ALA A 3 -4.09 -39.97 43.54
C ALA A 3 -2.54 -40.14 43.58
N VAL A 4 -1.82 -39.39 42.72
CA VAL A 4 -0.76 -38.35 42.95
C VAL A 4 0.46 -38.78 43.83
N PRO A 5 1.75 -38.43 43.52
CA PRO A 5 2.18 -37.02 43.39
C PRO A 5 3.35 -36.62 42.45
N GLU A 6 3.36 -35.30 42.16
CA GLU A 6 4.49 -34.50 41.68
C GLU A 6 5.55 -34.25 42.78
N PRO A 7 6.69 -33.63 42.42
CA PRO A 7 7.27 -32.60 43.27
C PRO A 7 7.59 -31.26 42.54
N ASN A 8 7.20 -30.17 43.24
CA ASN A 8 7.77 -28.82 43.24
C ASN A 8 9.32 -28.85 43.24
N GLY A 9 10.09 -27.87 42.77
CA GLY A 9 9.88 -26.45 42.48
C GLY A 9 11.15 -25.70 42.93
N SER A 10 11.60 -24.68 42.20
CA SER A 10 12.37 -23.57 42.80
C SER A 10 12.47 -22.37 41.86
N SER A 11 12.14 -21.22 42.44
CA SER A 11 12.17 -19.85 41.96
C SER A 11 13.59 -19.27 41.85
N ASN A 12 13.76 -18.24 41.02
CA ASN A 12 14.45 -16.96 41.34
C ASN A 12 14.31 -16.02 40.14
N SER A 13 13.50 -14.96 40.24
CA SER A 13 13.81 -13.60 40.72
C SER A 13 14.50 -12.72 39.69
N ILE A 14 13.78 -11.65 39.34
CA ILE A 14 14.08 -10.52 38.46
C ILE A 14 15.36 -9.78 38.91
N THR A 15 16.22 -9.36 37.96
CA THR A 15 16.94 -8.08 38.07
C THR A 15 17.25 -7.51 36.68
N THR A 16 16.80 -6.27 36.50
CA THR A 16 17.01 -5.37 35.37
C THR A 16 18.44 -4.84 35.36
N THR A 17 19.15 -4.88 34.22
CA THR A 17 20.21 -3.90 33.92
C THR A 17 20.26 -3.62 32.42
N ALA A 18 20.09 -2.34 32.09
CA ALA A 18 20.19 -1.75 30.77
C ALA A 18 21.59 -1.92 30.17
N ALA A 19 21.65 -2.22 28.87
CA ALA A 19 22.88 -2.17 28.07
C ALA A 19 22.72 -1.10 27.00
N ASP A 20 23.29 0.06 27.34
CA ASP A 20 24.13 0.95 26.53
C ASP A 20 23.95 0.95 25.00
N SER A 21 23.36 2.04 24.49
CA SER A 21 23.35 2.40 23.08
C SER A 21 24.46 3.41 22.79
N SER A 22 25.60 2.92 22.32
CA SER A 22 26.71 3.78 21.87
C SER A 22 26.62 4.09 20.38
N ALA A 23 26.53 5.39 20.08
CA ALA A 23 27.01 6.13 18.91
C ALA A 23 26.46 5.82 17.51
N ILE A 24 25.81 6.81 16.86
CA ILE A 24 26.36 7.55 15.70
C ILE A 24 25.79 8.99 15.72
N SER A 25 26.66 9.97 15.96
CA SER A 25 26.38 11.41 15.84
C SER A 25 27.34 12.00 14.82
N SER A 26 26.82 12.59 13.75
CA SER A 26 27.61 13.23 12.69
C SER A 26 27.85 14.72 12.99
N PRO A 27 29.09 15.24 12.86
CA PRO A 27 29.41 16.67 13.04
C PRO A 27 29.07 17.54 11.80
N PRO A 28 29.17 18.89 11.92
CA PRO A 28 28.29 19.87 11.27
C PRO A 28 28.80 20.45 9.93
N ALA A 29 27.89 20.98 9.10
CA ALA A 29 28.24 21.77 7.92
C ALA A 29 28.54 23.24 8.31
N LYS A 30 29.80 23.66 8.10
CA LYS A 30 30.28 25.04 8.25
C LYS A 30 29.63 25.97 7.22
N ARG A 31 29.08 27.09 7.71
CA ARG A 31 28.58 28.22 6.93
C ARG A 31 29.75 29.06 6.41
N ILE A 32 29.91 29.14 5.09
CA ILE A 32 30.88 30.04 4.44
C ILE A 32 30.19 31.35 4.05
N LYS A 33 30.87 32.46 4.34
CA LYS A 33 30.51 33.85 4.13
C LYS A 33 31.42 34.39 3.02
N THR A 34 30.87 34.97 1.95
CA THR A 34 31.57 35.82 0.97
C THR A 34 30.49 36.57 0.18
N ALA A 35 30.21 37.85 0.46
CA ALA A 35 30.87 39.05 -0.06
C ALA A 35 30.58 39.32 -1.55
N ALA A 36 29.73 40.32 -1.82
CA ALA A 36 29.65 41.11 -3.07
C ALA A 36 30.67 42.28 -2.96
N PRO A 37 31.13 42.97 -4.03
CA PRO A 37 30.24 43.75 -4.92
C PRO A 37 30.71 44.00 -6.39
N ASN A 38 29.84 44.71 -7.12
CA ASN A 38 30.05 45.71 -8.20
C ASN A 38 29.94 45.34 -9.70
N THR A 39 28.81 45.81 -10.27
CA THR A 39 28.63 46.73 -11.43
C THR A 39 29.45 46.53 -12.71
N ALA A 40 28.78 46.28 -13.83
CA ALA A 40 28.53 47.26 -14.91
C ALA A 40 27.88 46.60 -16.15
N ASP A 41 26.92 47.32 -16.72
CA ASP A 41 26.37 47.36 -18.08
C ASP A 41 26.85 46.34 -19.12
N ASN A 42 25.88 45.73 -19.82
CA ASN A 42 25.77 45.84 -21.27
C ASN A 42 24.43 45.29 -21.76
N ASP A 43 23.62 46.19 -22.33
CA ASP A 43 22.57 45.85 -23.26
C ASP A 43 23.17 45.17 -24.49
N ASN A 44 22.67 43.99 -24.86
CA ASN A 44 22.53 43.69 -26.28
C ASN A 44 21.41 42.69 -26.55
N ASP A 45 20.57 43.11 -27.47
CA ASP A 45 19.50 42.41 -28.15
C ASP A 45 20.00 41.10 -28.77
N THR A 46 19.45 39.97 -28.33
CA THR A 46 19.44 38.73 -29.13
C THR A 46 18.21 37.93 -28.76
N MET A 47 17.08 38.31 -29.36
CA MET A 47 15.96 37.43 -29.58
C MET A 47 16.41 36.15 -30.30
N ALA A 48 15.88 35.02 -29.83
CA ALA A 48 15.93 33.68 -30.44
C ALA A 48 17.22 32.85 -30.23
N VAL A 49 17.39 32.29 -29.03
CA VAL A 49 17.93 30.92 -28.82
C VAL A 49 17.76 30.50 -27.35
N GLU A 50 16.56 30.13 -26.90
CA GLU A 50 16.38 29.33 -25.68
C GLU A 50 14.93 28.83 -25.56
N SER A 51 14.57 27.86 -26.40
CA SER A 51 13.34 27.08 -26.22
C SER A 51 13.64 25.61 -26.43
N VAL A 52 14.60 25.10 -25.65
CA VAL A 52 14.84 23.68 -25.48
C VAL A 52 14.85 23.37 -23.99
N VAL A 53 14.05 22.38 -23.64
CA VAL A 53 13.99 21.62 -22.38
C VAL A 53 13.58 22.34 -21.09
N THR A 54 12.27 22.53 -20.94
CA THR A 54 11.62 22.21 -19.65
C THR A 54 10.56 21.17 -19.89
N ALA A 55 10.95 19.90 -19.86
CA ALA A 55 10.01 18.81 -19.67
C ALA A 55 9.39 19.01 -18.28
N ALA A 56 8.21 19.62 -18.23
CA ALA A 56 7.39 19.62 -17.04
C ALA A 56 7.22 18.15 -16.63
N ALA A 57 7.76 17.77 -15.47
CA ALA A 57 7.47 16.48 -14.87
C ALA A 57 5.95 16.35 -14.82
N ALA A 58 5.38 15.48 -15.65
CA ALA A 58 3.93 15.30 -15.73
C ALA A 58 3.45 14.95 -14.32
N SER A 59 2.73 15.88 -13.69
CA SER A 59 2.18 15.65 -12.35
C SER A 59 1.19 14.51 -12.45
N VAL A 60 1.41 13.45 -11.68
CA VAL A 60 0.44 12.35 -11.62
C VAL A 60 -0.88 12.94 -11.10
N PRO A 61 -1.99 12.81 -11.85
CA PRO A 61 -3.28 13.33 -11.39
C PRO A 61 -3.66 12.76 -10.03
N ALA A 62 -4.37 13.56 -9.22
CA ALA A 62 -4.82 13.12 -7.91
C ALA A 62 -5.87 11.99 -8.02
N LEU A 63 -5.88 11.08 -7.04
CA LEU A 63 -7.00 10.15 -6.82
C LEU A 63 -8.23 10.95 -6.39
N GLN A 64 -9.31 10.88 -7.17
CA GLN A 64 -10.57 11.52 -6.82
C GLN A 64 -11.45 10.56 -6.02
N VAL A 65 -12.05 11.05 -4.94
CA VAL A 65 -12.92 10.25 -4.06
C VAL A 65 -14.19 11.03 -3.76
N LYS A 66 -15.35 10.39 -3.99
CA LYS A 66 -16.67 10.89 -3.63
C LYS A 66 -17.20 10.05 -2.46
N LYS A 67 -17.53 10.69 -1.34
CA LYS A 67 -18.31 10.06 -0.27
C LYS A 67 -19.77 9.90 -0.70
N LEU A 68 -20.34 8.75 -0.43
CA LEU A 68 -21.74 8.40 -0.73
C LEU A 68 -22.63 8.47 0.51
N SER A 69 -22.03 8.58 1.70
CA SER A 69 -22.72 8.78 2.99
C SER A 69 -21.82 9.52 3.98
N ASP A 70 -22.39 9.92 5.12
CA ASP A 70 -21.65 10.55 6.24
C ASP A 70 -20.72 9.58 6.98
N LYS A 71 -20.95 8.27 6.81
CA LYS A 71 -20.14 7.20 7.41
C LYS A 71 -18.86 6.93 6.65
N ALA A 72 -18.81 7.33 5.37
CA ALA A 72 -17.64 7.17 4.52
C ALA A 72 -16.43 7.94 5.07
N ARG A 73 -15.26 7.32 5.02
CA ARG A 73 -13.97 7.95 5.35
C ARG A 73 -13.10 8.04 4.11
N LEU A 74 -12.38 9.16 3.96
CA LEU A 74 -11.43 9.29 2.86
C LEU A 74 -10.27 8.30 3.08
N PRO A 75 -9.82 7.58 2.04
CA PRO A 75 -8.65 6.72 2.15
C PRO A 75 -7.42 7.50 2.61
N THR A 76 -6.60 6.91 3.48
CA THR A 76 -5.40 7.57 4.02
C THR A 76 -4.17 6.71 3.84
N ARG A 77 -2.97 7.31 3.79
CA ARG A 77 -1.73 6.54 3.79
C ARG A 77 -1.18 6.43 5.20
N GLY A 78 -0.78 5.22 5.58
CA GLY A 78 -0.19 4.97 6.90
C GLY A 78 1.23 5.54 7.08
N SER A 79 1.93 5.88 5.99
CA SER A 79 3.27 6.48 6.02
C SER A 79 3.57 7.24 4.73
N ALA A 80 4.69 7.98 4.70
CA ALA A 80 5.13 8.76 3.54
C ALA A 80 5.37 7.91 2.27
N PHE A 81 5.71 6.63 2.46
CA PHE A 81 6.03 5.69 1.39
C PHE A 81 5.09 4.48 1.36
N ALA A 82 3.96 4.54 2.07
CA ALA A 82 2.96 3.49 2.00
C ALA A 82 2.48 3.35 0.54
N ALA A 83 2.49 2.11 0.03
CA ALA A 83 2.07 1.79 -1.32
C ALA A 83 0.57 1.97 -1.52
N GLY A 84 -0.22 1.63 -0.49
CA GLY A 84 -1.67 1.69 -0.52
C GLY A 84 -2.26 2.77 0.39
N TYR A 85 -3.50 3.13 0.08
CA TYR A 85 -4.38 3.93 0.93
C TYR A 85 -5.25 2.98 1.75
N ASP A 86 -5.18 3.05 3.08
CA ASP A 86 -6.11 2.34 3.96
C ASP A 86 -7.56 2.68 3.59
N VAL A 87 -8.40 1.65 3.40
CA VAL A 87 -9.83 1.74 3.09
C VAL A 87 -10.64 1.33 4.31
N TYR A 88 -11.73 2.05 4.56
CA TYR A 88 -12.48 1.98 5.80
C TYR A 88 -13.86 1.33 5.60
N ALA A 89 -14.31 0.56 6.58
CA ALA A 89 -15.69 0.10 6.64
C ALA A 89 -16.63 1.28 6.94
N ALA A 90 -17.76 1.34 6.23
CA ALA A 90 -18.82 2.33 6.46
C ALA A 90 -19.91 1.82 7.42
N GLY A 91 -19.76 0.63 7.99
CA GLY A 91 -20.70 0.09 8.96
C GLY A 91 -20.17 -1.16 9.63
N ASP A 92 -20.85 -1.57 10.70
CA ASP A 92 -20.56 -2.78 11.44
C ASP A 92 -20.92 -4.02 10.62
N THR A 93 -20.06 -5.03 10.65
CA THR A 93 -20.33 -6.33 10.03
C THR A 93 -19.48 -7.43 10.65
N VAL A 94 -19.70 -8.66 10.23
CA VAL A 94 -18.93 -9.83 10.66
C VAL A 94 -18.46 -10.56 9.41
N VAL A 95 -17.18 -10.94 9.39
CA VAL A 95 -16.66 -11.93 8.42
C VAL A 95 -16.80 -13.30 9.09
N PRO A 96 -17.76 -14.15 8.68
CA PRO A 96 -18.00 -15.43 9.34
C PRO A 96 -16.76 -16.33 9.25
N ALA A 97 -16.52 -17.15 10.27
CA ALA A 97 -15.50 -18.20 10.26
C ALA A 97 -15.63 -19.05 8.99
N ARG A 98 -14.50 -19.31 8.32
CA ARG A 98 -14.45 -20.02 7.03
C ARG A 98 -15.36 -19.43 5.94
N GLY A 99 -15.74 -18.17 6.08
CA GLY A 99 -16.73 -17.48 5.25
C GLY A 99 -16.17 -16.27 4.53
N LYS A 100 -17.10 -15.47 4.00
CA LYS A 100 -16.80 -14.24 3.29
C LYS A 100 -17.87 -13.19 3.53
N VAL A 101 -17.50 -11.92 3.45
CA VAL A 101 -18.44 -10.80 3.50
C VAL A 101 -18.02 -9.72 2.51
N LEU A 102 -19.00 -9.01 1.97
CA LEU A 102 -18.77 -7.83 1.15
C LEU A 102 -18.96 -6.60 2.05
N VAL A 103 -17.86 -5.92 2.38
CA VAL A 103 -17.84 -4.75 3.27
C VAL A 103 -18.08 -3.48 2.47
N ASP A 104 -19.04 -2.69 2.92
CA ASP A 104 -19.35 -1.38 2.36
C ASP A 104 -18.33 -0.32 2.81
N THR A 105 -17.90 0.54 1.89
CA THR A 105 -16.95 1.64 2.17
C THR A 105 -17.57 3.02 2.01
N ASP A 106 -18.77 3.07 1.43
CA ASP A 106 -19.50 4.28 1.01
C ASP A 106 -18.65 5.31 0.26
N ILE A 107 -17.64 4.87 -0.51
CA ILE A 107 -16.90 5.74 -1.43
C ILE A 107 -17.04 5.28 -2.88
N SER A 108 -17.06 6.24 -3.79
CA SER A 108 -16.76 6.06 -5.20
C SER A 108 -15.42 6.71 -5.51
N ILE A 109 -14.68 6.16 -6.48
CA ILE A 109 -13.36 6.66 -6.84
C ILE A 109 -13.24 6.91 -8.35
N ALA A 110 -12.32 7.79 -8.73
CA ALA A 110 -11.77 7.85 -10.07
C ALA A 110 -10.23 7.83 -9.94
N VAL A 111 -9.63 6.73 -10.39
CA VAL A 111 -8.17 6.54 -10.36
C VAL A 111 -7.51 7.28 -11.54
N PRO A 112 -6.22 7.63 -11.46
CA PRO A 112 -5.50 8.22 -12.57
C PRO A 112 -5.47 7.31 -13.80
N ALA A 113 -5.49 7.91 -15.00
CA ALA A 113 -5.38 7.17 -16.25
C ALA A 113 -4.08 6.33 -16.31
N GLY A 114 -4.15 5.15 -16.93
CA GLY A 114 -3.04 4.18 -16.97
C GLY A 114 -2.85 3.41 -15.65
N THR A 115 -3.82 3.49 -14.74
CA THR A 115 -3.83 2.71 -13.50
C THR A 115 -5.17 2.03 -13.28
N TYR A 116 -5.19 0.98 -12.45
CA TYR A 116 -6.39 0.47 -11.82
C TYR A 116 -6.24 0.51 -10.29
N GLY A 117 -7.35 0.43 -9.57
CA GLY A 117 -7.34 0.31 -8.12
C GLY A 117 -7.30 -1.15 -7.69
N ARG A 118 -6.20 -1.61 -7.07
CA ARG A 118 -6.16 -2.93 -6.44
C ARG A 118 -6.54 -2.85 -4.96
N ILE A 119 -7.59 -3.54 -4.56
CA ILE A 119 -7.86 -3.84 -3.15
C ILE A 119 -6.91 -4.95 -2.70
N ALA A 120 -6.04 -4.64 -1.75
CA ALA A 120 -5.00 -5.51 -1.24
C ALA A 120 -5.20 -5.78 0.26
N PRO A 121 -4.75 -6.94 0.76
CA PRO A 121 -4.90 -7.28 2.17
C PRO A 121 -3.98 -6.41 3.04
N ARG A 122 -4.41 -6.14 4.27
CA ARG A 122 -3.56 -5.51 5.30
C ARG A 122 -2.83 -6.60 6.05
N SER A 123 -1.50 -6.52 6.12
CA SER A 123 -0.67 -7.59 6.73
C SER A 123 -1.08 -7.94 8.16
N GLY A 124 -1.47 -6.94 8.97
CA GLY A 124 -1.93 -7.17 10.34
C GLY A 124 -3.24 -7.97 10.43
N LEU A 125 -4.17 -7.79 9.48
CA LEU A 125 -5.40 -8.58 9.43
C LEU A 125 -5.12 -10.01 8.95
N ALA A 126 -4.28 -10.15 7.92
CA ALA A 126 -3.87 -11.45 7.41
C ALA A 126 -3.12 -12.27 8.46
N SER A 127 -2.12 -11.70 9.13
CA SER A 127 -1.26 -12.47 10.04
C SER A 127 -1.91 -12.77 11.40
N LYS A 128 -2.81 -11.91 11.89
CA LYS A 128 -3.39 -12.05 13.24
C LYS A 128 -4.78 -12.68 13.25
N HIS A 129 -5.54 -12.50 12.16
CA HIS A 129 -6.94 -12.88 12.08
C HIS A 129 -7.25 -13.77 10.87
N PHE A 130 -6.23 -14.11 10.07
CA PHE A 130 -6.36 -14.92 8.86
C PHE A 130 -7.39 -14.37 7.86
N ILE A 131 -7.44 -13.03 7.75
CA ILE A 131 -8.29 -12.31 6.81
C ILE A 131 -7.54 -12.00 5.52
N ASP A 132 -8.15 -12.34 4.39
CA ASP A 132 -7.65 -12.01 3.06
C ASP A 132 -8.68 -11.19 2.25
N THR A 133 -8.23 -10.58 1.15
CA THR A 133 -9.09 -9.82 0.22
C THR A 133 -9.32 -10.60 -1.07
N GLY A 134 -10.56 -10.67 -1.52
CA GLY A 134 -10.95 -11.26 -2.80
C GLY A 134 -11.21 -10.24 -3.91
N ALA A 135 -11.31 -10.74 -5.15
CA ALA A 135 -11.57 -9.96 -6.36
C ALA A 135 -10.59 -8.78 -6.52
N GLY A 136 -10.97 -7.62 -6.01
CA GLY A 136 -10.05 -6.51 -5.74
C GLY A 136 -9.56 -5.73 -6.96
N VAL A 137 -10.08 -5.97 -8.16
CA VAL A 137 -9.82 -5.13 -9.34
C VAL A 137 -10.90 -4.06 -9.44
N ILE A 138 -10.54 -2.80 -9.24
CA ILE A 138 -11.41 -1.63 -9.46
C ILE A 138 -10.96 -0.94 -10.74
N ASP A 139 -11.77 -1.07 -11.79
CA ASP A 139 -11.48 -0.50 -13.11
C ASP A 139 -11.46 1.03 -13.10
N ALA A 140 -10.69 1.62 -14.02
CA ALA A 140 -10.49 3.07 -14.06
C ALA A 140 -11.76 3.87 -14.41
N ASP A 141 -12.69 3.24 -15.12
CA ASP A 141 -13.99 3.78 -15.52
C ASP A 141 -15.11 3.42 -14.53
N TYR A 142 -14.84 2.64 -13.48
CA TYR A 142 -15.82 2.35 -12.44
C TYR A 142 -16.16 3.60 -11.62
N ARG A 143 -17.46 3.92 -11.50
CA ARG A 143 -17.97 5.05 -10.70
C ARG A 143 -18.99 4.64 -9.64
N GLY A 144 -19.24 3.33 -9.50
CA GLY A 144 -20.08 2.81 -8.46
C GLY A 144 -19.42 2.86 -7.08
N GLN A 145 -20.08 2.25 -6.10
CA GLN A 145 -19.56 2.14 -4.74
C GLN A 145 -18.44 1.10 -4.69
N VAL A 146 -17.27 1.49 -4.19
CA VAL A 146 -16.19 0.55 -3.86
C VAL A 146 -16.64 -0.31 -2.69
N LYS A 147 -16.53 -1.64 -2.85
CA LYS A 147 -16.78 -2.60 -1.78
C LYS A 147 -15.55 -3.49 -1.61
N VAL A 148 -15.34 -3.99 -0.40
CA VAL A 148 -14.18 -4.85 -0.08
C VAL A 148 -14.70 -6.26 0.20
N LEU A 149 -14.37 -7.20 -0.67
CA LEU A 149 -14.64 -8.62 -0.42
C LEU A 149 -13.57 -9.17 0.52
N LEU A 150 -13.96 -9.60 1.71
CA LEU A 150 -13.06 -10.25 2.66
C LEU A 150 -13.37 -11.74 2.76
N PHE A 151 -12.31 -12.54 2.85
CA PHE A 151 -12.35 -13.94 3.21
C PHE A 151 -11.78 -14.11 4.61
N ASN A 152 -12.42 -14.95 5.42
CA ASN A 152 -11.92 -15.36 6.71
C ASN A 152 -11.54 -16.83 6.66
N HIS A 153 -10.24 -17.09 6.76
CA HIS A 153 -9.69 -18.44 6.78
C HIS A 153 -9.45 -18.97 8.21
N ALA A 154 -9.91 -18.28 9.24
CA ALA A 154 -9.91 -18.76 10.62
C ALA A 154 -11.19 -19.55 10.94
N ASP A 155 -11.16 -20.25 12.08
CA ASP A 155 -12.31 -20.96 12.67
C ASP A 155 -13.13 -20.09 13.64
N ALA A 156 -12.81 -18.80 13.72
CA ALA A 156 -13.52 -17.82 14.54
C ALA A 156 -14.00 -16.65 13.67
N ASP A 157 -15.19 -16.14 13.99
CA ASP A 157 -15.74 -14.94 13.36
C ASP A 157 -14.84 -13.73 13.60
N TYR A 158 -14.76 -12.84 12.62
CA TYR A 158 -14.04 -11.57 12.75
C TYR A 158 -15.01 -10.39 12.69
N GLU A 159 -15.12 -9.67 13.80
CA GLU A 159 -15.95 -8.45 13.87
C GLU A 159 -15.24 -7.27 13.22
N ILE A 160 -16.00 -6.53 12.42
CA ILE A 160 -15.61 -5.25 11.81
C ILE A 160 -16.54 -4.18 12.37
N LYS A 161 -15.98 -3.08 12.84
CA LYS A 161 -16.74 -1.90 13.26
C LYS A 161 -16.67 -0.80 12.21
N GLU A 162 -17.66 0.07 12.21
CA GLU A 162 -17.67 1.29 11.41
C GLU A 162 -16.36 2.08 11.62
N GLY A 163 -15.68 2.41 10.53
CA GLY A 163 -14.42 3.13 10.55
C GLY A 163 -13.17 2.28 10.77
N ASP A 164 -13.28 0.95 10.87
CA ASP A 164 -12.13 0.07 10.84
C ASP A 164 -11.46 0.05 9.47
N ARG A 165 -10.13 -0.08 9.46
CA ARG A 165 -9.35 -0.21 8.23
C ARG A 165 -9.33 -1.66 7.77
N VAL A 166 -10.09 -1.97 6.72
CA VAL A 166 -10.37 -3.35 6.31
C VAL A 166 -9.51 -3.84 5.16
N ALA A 167 -9.00 -2.95 4.33
CA ALA A 167 -8.10 -3.26 3.22
C ALA A 167 -7.23 -2.04 2.91
N GLN A 168 -6.38 -2.14 1.88
CA GLN A 168 -5.69 -0.99 1.31
C GLN A 168 -5.88 -0.96 -0.21
N LEU A 169 -6.09 0.24 -0.76
CA LEU A 169 -6.17 0.50 -2.19
C LEU A 169 -4.78 0.85 -2.73
N VAL A 170 -4.23 0.04 -3.63
CA VAL A 170 -2.98 0.31 -4.35
C VAL A 170 -3.32 0.78 -5.77
N LEU A 171 -2.73 1.88 -6.21
CA LEU A 171 -2.88 2.37 -7.58
C LEU A 171 -1.80 1.72 -8.44
N GLU A 172 -2.18 0.65 -9.15
CA GLU A 172 -1.23 -0.13 -9.94
C GLU A 172 -1.22 0.34 -11.38
N ARG A 173 -0.03 0.65 -11.89
CA ARG A 173 0.17 1.02 -13.29
C ARG A 173 0.00 -0.18 -14.18
N ILE A 174 -0.74 0.01 -15.27
CA ILE A 174 -1.01 -1.03 -16.26
C ILE A 174 -0.80 -0.48 -17.67
N VAL A 175 -0.63 -1.40 -18.60
CA VAL A 175 -0.76 -1.15 -20.04
C VAL A 175 -1.94 -1.98 -20.55
N THR A 176 -2.73 -1.41 -21.45
CA THR A 176 -3.90 -2.05 -22.06
C THR A 176 -3.72 -2.06 -23.59
N PRO A 177 -2.79 -2.86 -24.13
CA PRO A 177 -2.56 -2.96 -25.57
C PRO A 177 -3.70 -3.72 -26.25
N ASP A 178 -3.82 -3.53 -27.56
CA ASP A 178 -4.68 -4.38 -28.37
C ASP A 178 -4.16 -5.83 -28.37
N VAL A 179 -5.08 -6.79 -28.34
CA VAL A 179 -4.75 -8.21 -28.43
C VAL A 179 -4.54 -8.57 -29.89
N VAL A 180 -3.36 -9.12 -30.22
CA VAL A 180 -3.00 -9.56 -31.57
C VAL A 180 -2.74 -11.07 -31.55
N GLU A 181 -3.48 -11.82 -32.36
CA GLU A 181 -3.29 -13.27 -32.56
C GLU A 181 -2.08 -13.52 -33.48
N VAL A 182 -1.22 -14.49 -33.11
CA VAL A 182 -0.03 -14.89 -33.87
C VAL A 182 0.04 -16.41 -33.96
N GLN A 183 0.69 -16.94 -35.01
CA GLN A 183 0.87 -18.39 -35.18
C GLN A 183 1.89 -18.97 -34.20
N GLU A 184 2.96 -18.22 -33.90
CA GLU A 184 4.04 -18.64 -33.02
C GLU A 184 4.51 -17.45 -32.16
N LEU A 185 4.95 -17.75 -30.93
CA LEU A 185 5.58 -16.78 -30.03
C LEU A 185 7.11 -16.92 -30.09
N GLU A 186 7.83 -15.82 -29.84
CA GLU A 186 9.29 -15.85 -29.73
C GLU A 186 9.74 -16.78 -28.58
N GLU A 187 10.80 -17.55 -28.81
CA GLU A 187 11.39 -18.37 -27.76
C GLU A 187 12.00 -17.49 -26.66
N SER A 188 11.89 -17.95 -25.41
CA SER A 188 12.52 -17.30 -24.26
C SER A 188 13.33 -18.30 -23.45
N VAL A 189 14.31 -17.80 -22.69
CA VAL A 189 15.12 -18.60 -21.76
C VAL A 189 14.24 -19.42 -20.79
N ARG A 190 13.07 -18.90 -20.40
CA ARG A 190 12.13 -19.60 -19.52
C ARG A 190 11.31 -20.67 -20.23
N GLY A 191 11.03 -20.50 -21.52
CA GLY A 191 10.18 -21.40 -22.32
C GLY A 191 8.85 -21.70 -21.63
N ALA A 192 8.44 -22.97 -21.63
CA ALA A 192 7.22 -23.45 -20.98
C ALA A 192 7.34 -23.69 -19.45
N GLY A 193 8.44 -23.27 -18.81
CA GLY A 193 8.67 -23.50 -17.38
C GLY A 193 7.78 -22.65 -16.44
N GLY A 194 6.98 -23.30 -15.60
CA GLY A 194 6.13 -22.66 -14.58
C GLY A 194 5.95 -23.53 -13.33
N PHE A 195 5.12 -23.09 -12.38
CA PHE A 195 4.69 -23.89 -11.21
C PHE A 195 5.83 -24.47 -10.35
N GLY A 196 6.85 -23.66 -10.05
CA GLY A 196 8.02 -24.11 -9.27
C GLY A 196 9.12 -24.75 -10.13
N SER A 197 9.13 -24.52 -11.45
CA SER A 197 10.16 -25.03 -12.37
C SER A 197 11.59 -24.59 -12.04
N THR A 198 11.78 -23.54 -11.24
CA THR A 198 13.10 -23.05 -10.81
C THR A 198 13.54 -23.61 -9.46
N GLY A 199 12.76 -24.50 -8.82
CA GLY A 199 13.21 -25.22 -7.63
C GLY A 199 12.10 -25.76 -6.73
N LYS A 200 12.42 -26.90 -6.10
CA LYS A 200 11.99 -27.28 -4.76
C LYS A 200 13.26 -27.76 -4.05
N GLN A 201 13.65 -27.10 -2.97
CA GLN A 201 14.46 -27.72 -1.92
C GLN A 201 13.65 -27.63 -0.64
#